data_AF-A0A3R8L9L3-F1
#
_entry.id   AF-A0A3R8L9L3-F1
#
_cell.length_a   1.000
_cell.length_b   1.000
_cell.length_c   1.000
_cell.angle_alpha   90.00
_cell.angle_beta   90.00
_cell.angle_gamma   90.00
#
_symmetry.space_group_name_H-M   'P 1'
#
loop_
_entity.id
_entity.type
_entity.pdbx_description
1 polymer ?
#
loop_
_entity_poly.entity_id
_entity_poly.type
_entity_poly.pdbx_seq_one_letter_code
_entity_poly.pdbx_strand_id
1 'polypeptide(L)'
;MSESATSSLPFSMVRWLASHAGFPGARLPERAELLLCFATAAMLDEAGNSATDASHHHKIERRNSALDVSQRALALRRSRVHFKCDNSAKV
;
A
#
# COMPACT_ATOMS: atom_id res chain seq x y z
N MET A 1 -2.73 10.89 25.74
CA MET A 1 -3.33 9.75 26.46
C MET A 1 -3.28 8.59 25.50
N SER A 2 -2.23 7.76 25.58
CA SER A 2 -1.97 6.68 24.62
C SER A 2 -2.92 5.52 24.88
N GLU A 3 -3.72 5.16 23.88
CA GLU A 3 -4.57 3.97 23.92
C GLU A 3 -3.68 2.73 23.94
N SER A 4 -3.67 2.03 25.06
CA SER A 4 -3.08 0.69 25.17
C SER A 4 -3.89 -0.23 24.27
N ALA A 5 -3.44 -0.42 23.03
CA ALA A 5 -4.02 -1.41 22.13
C ALA A 5 -3.97 -2.76 22.84
N THR A 6 -5.13 -3.23 23.29
CA THR A 6 -5.29 -4.56 23.85
C THR A 6 -5.09 -5.53 22.69
N SER A 7 -3.86 -6.00 22.52
CA SER A 7 -3.46 -7.03 21.57
C SER A 7 -4.09 -8.36 22.00
N SER A 8 -5.40 -8.49 21.79
CA SER A 8 -6.11 -9.72 22.09
C SER A 8 -5.66 -10.78 21.09
N LEU A 9 -4.86 -11.74 21.58
CA LEU A 9 -4.59 -12.96 20.85
C LEU A 9 -5.92 -13.63 20.49
N PRO A 10 -6.06 -14.21 19.29
CA PRO A 10 -7.28 -14.90 18.93
C PRO A 10 -7.55 -16.04 19.93
N PHE A 11 -8.78 -16.12 20.43
CA PHE A 11 -9.18 -17.08 21.46
C PHE A 11 -8.86 -18.54 21.09
N SER A 12 -8.93 -18.88 19.80
CA SER A 12 -8.55 -20.18 19.27
C SER A 12 -7.09 -20.54 19.52
N MET A 13 -6.18 -19.57 19.43
CA MET A 13 -4.75 -19.76 19.66
C MET A 13 -4.45 -19.98 21.15
N VAL A 14 -5.10 -19.22 22.03
CA VAL A 14 -4.97 -19.42 23.49
C VAL A 14 -5.47 -20.81 23.89
N ARG A 15 -6.60 -21.27 23.33
CA ARG A 15 -7.13 -22.61 23.59
C ARG A 15 -6.19 -23.71 23.10
N TRP A 16 -5.56 -23.52 21.93
CA TRP A 16 -4.57 -24.46 21.39
C TRP A 16 -3.30 -24.50 22.24
N LEU A 17 -2.81 -23.35 22.72
CA LEU A 17 -1.67 -23.28 23.62
C LEU A 17 -1.98 -23.90 24.99
N ALA A 18 -3.22 -23.77 25.47
CA ALA A 18 -3.66 -24.45 26.69
C ALA A 18 -3.63 -25.97 26.54
N SER A 19 -4.06 -26.51 25.37
CA SER A 19 -4.08 -27.95 25.15
C SER A 19 -2.72 -28.57 24.89
N HIS A 20 -1.78 -27.83 24.27
CA HIS A 20 -0.49 -28.40 23.84
C HIS A 20 0.72 -27.94 24.67
N ALA A 21 0.68 -26.73 25.23
CA ALA A 21 1.79 -26.14 25.98
C ALA A 21 1.45 -25.86 27.46
N GLY A 22 0.19 -26.07 27.86
CA GLY A 22 -0.27 -25.81 29.23
C GLY A 22 -0.36 -24.32 29.59
N PHE A 23 -0.26 -23.43 28.63
CA PHE A 23 -0.37 -21.98 28.84
C PHE A 23 -1.84 -21.57 29.02
N PRO A 24 -2.21 -20.71 30.00
CA PRO A 24 -1.34 -19.91 30.87
C PRO A 24 -0.93 -20.56 32.20
N GLY A 25 -1.30 -21.82 32.44
CA GLY A 25 -0.96 -22.54 33.68
C GLY A 25 0.53 -22.85 33.86
N ALA A 26 1.26 -23.02 32.76
CA ALA A 26 2.71 -23.14 32.71
C ALA A 26 3.30 -22.05 31.79
N ARG A 27 4.50 -21.56 32.15
CA ARG A 27 5.23 -20.59 31.33
C ARG A 27 5.76 -21.28 30.07
N LEU A 28 5.69 -20.60 28.92
CA LEU A 28 6.28 -21.10 27.69
C LEU A 28 7.81 -21.05 27.76
N PRO A 29 8.49 -21.90 26.98
CA PRO A 29 9.91 -21.74 26.71
C PRO A 29 10.19 -20.36 26.09
N GLU A 30 11.29 -19.73 26.47
CA GLU A 30 11.68 -18.37 26.06
C GLU A 30 11.62 -18.14 24.54
N ARG A 31 12.10 -19.10 23.75
CA ARG A 31 12.07 -19.02 22.28
C ARG A 31 10.64 -19.03 21.72
N ALA A 32 9.72 -19.76 22.35
CA ALA A 32 8.33 -19.82 21.92
C ALA A 32 7.58 -18.53 22.28
N GLU A 33 7.89 -17.92 23.44
CA GLU A 33 7.39 -16.58 23.80
C GLU A 33 7.83 -15.54 22.78
N LEU A 34 9.12 -15.54 22.40
CA LEU A 34 9.63 -14.64 21.37
C LEU A 34 8.93 -14.81 20.02
N LEU A 35 8.73 -16.05 19.57
CA LEU A 35 8.01 -16.32 18.32
C LEU A 35 6.56 -15.84 18.39
N LEU A 36 5.90 -15.97 19.54
CA LEU A 36 4.55 -15.45 19.74
C LEU A 36 4.53 -13.92 19.64
N CYS A 37 5.49 -13.23 20.26
CA CYS A 37 5.64 -11.78 20.13
C CYS A 37 5.94 -11.33 18.69
N PHE A 38 6.75 -12.08 17.94
CA PHE A 38 6.97 -11.79 16.52
C PHE A 38 5.71 -11.99 15.69
N ALA A 39 4.98 -13.08 15.93
CA ALA A 39 3.73 -13.35 15.23
C ALA A 39 2.69 -12.26 15.50
N THR A 40 2.54 -11.79 16.75
CA THR A 40 1.64 -10.69 17.05
C THR A 40 2.09 -9.37 16.45
N ALA A 41 3.38 -9.06 16.49
CA ALA A 41 3.92 -7.85 15.86
C ALA A 41 3.67 -7.86 14.35
N ALA A 42 3.91 -8.99 13.66
CA ALA A 42 3.62 -9.14 12.25
C ALA A 42 2.13 -9.00 11.94
N MET A 43 1.24 -9.59 12.75
CA MET A 43 -0.21 -9.42 12.56
C MET A 43 -0.66 -7.97 12.71
N LEU A 44 -0.07 -7.23 13.65
CA LEU A 44 -0.37 -5.81 13.83
C LEU A 44 0.19 -4.95 12.71
N ASP A 45 1.38 -5.29 12.19
CA ASP A 45 1.98 -4.63 11.05
C ASP A 45 1.10 -4.80 9.80
N GLU A 46 0.69 -6.03 9.49
CA GLU A 46 -0.23 -6.30 8.37
C GLU A 46 -1.61 -5.62 8.56
N ALA A 47 -2.17 -5.63 9.77
CA ALA A 47 -3.43 -4.96 10.06
C ALA A 47 -3.32 -3.43 9.93
N GLY A 48 -2.23 -2.85 10.43
CA GLY A 48 -1.93 -1.43 10.30
C GLY A 48 -1.64 -1.02 8.86
N ASN A 49 -0.91 -1.86 8.12
CA ASN A 49 -0.61 -1.67 6.70
C ASN A 49 -1.90 -1.75 5.88
N SER A 50 -2.82 -2.68 6.17
CA SER A 50 -4.12 -2.74 5.46
C SER A 50 -4.99 -1.47 5.62
N ALA A 51 -4.84 -0.74 6.73
CA ALA A 51 -5.53 0.53 6.96
C ALA A 51 -4.83 1.74 6.29
N THR A 52 -3.53 1.64 5.98
CA THR A 52 -2.72 2.70 5.36
C THR A 52 -2.32 2.41 3.89
N ASP A 53 -2.54 1.19 3.41
CA ASP A 53 -2.18 0.70 2.07
C ASP A 53 -3.07 1.23 0.96
N ALA A 54 -4.21 1.84 1.31
CA ALA A 54 -4.94 2.67 0.35
C ALA A 54 -4.14 3.94 -0.04
N SER A 55 -3.10 4.31 0.72
CA SER A 55 -2.35 5.57 0.54
C SER A 55 -0.87 5.40 0.18
N HIS A 56 -0.20 4.28 0.49
CA HIS A 56 1.28 4.22 0.40
C HIS A 56 1.90 3.10 -0.45
N HIS A 57 1.12 2.25 -1.10
CA HIS A 57 1.59 1.76 -2.38
C HIS A 57 1.69 2.97 -3.30
N HIS A 58 2.90 3.54 -3.42
CA HIS A 58 3.24 4.46 -4.50
C HIS A 58 2.78 3.75 -5.76
N LYS A 59 1.61 4.15 -6.26
CA LYS A 59 1.02 3.58 -7.45
C LYS A 59 1.99 3.97 -8.54
N ILE A 60 2.91 3.07 -8.88
CA ILE A 60 3.87 3.28 -9.94
C ILE A 60 3.02 3.34 -11.20
N GLU A 61 2.63 4.55 -11.56
CA GLU A 61 1.77 4.80 -12.69
C GLU A 61 2.57 4.38 -13.92
N ARG A 62 2.15 3.29 -14.55
CA ARG A 62 2.83 2.78 -15.74
C ARG A 62 2.70 3.83 -16.83
N ARG A 63 3.82 4.13 -17.48
CA ARG A 63 3.86 5.07 -18.59
C ARG A 63 2.90 4.64 -19.69
N ASN A 64 1.90 5.46 -19.97
CA ASN A 64 0.95 5.24 -21.04
C ASN A 64 1.44 5.94 -22.31
N SER A 65 2.17 5.21 -23.15
CA SER A 65 2.73 5.73 -24.41
C SER A 65 1.67 6.24 -25.37
N ALA A 66 0.46 5.66 -25.37
CA ALA A 66 -0.65 6.12 -26.20
C ALA A 66 -1.13 7.51 -25.76
N LEU A 67 -1.20 7.75 -24.44
CA LEU A 67 -1.53 9.05 -23.88
C LEU A 67 -0.45 10.09 -24.25
N ASP A 68 0.83 9.78 -24.04
CA ASP A 68 1.96 10.67 -24.38
C ASP A 68 1.94 11.07 -25.88
N VAL A 69 1.74 10.09 -26.77
CA VAL A 69 1.69 10.31 -28.23
C VAL A 69 0.48 11.16 -28.61
N SER A 70 -0.69 10.89 -28.01
CA SER A 70 -1.91 11.65 -28.30
C SER A 70 -1.79 13.13 -27.90
N GLN A 71 -1.20 13.42 -26.74
CA GLN A 71 -0.95 14.78 -26.26
C GLN A 71 0.04 15.51 -27.16
N ARG A 72 1.14 14.85 -27.55
CA ARG A 72 2.12 15.42 -28.48
C ARG A 72 1.49 15.74 -29.84
N ALA A 73 0.66 14.83 -30.38
CA ALA A 73 -0.01 15.06 -31.65
C ALA A 73 -0.99 16.24 -31.59
N LEU A 74 -1.73 16.40 -30.49
CA LEU A 74 -2.62 17.53 -30.28
C LEU A 74 -1.85 18.86 -30.21
N ALA A 75 -0.72 18.90 -29.50
CA ALA A 75 0.14 20.08 -29.43
C ALA A 75 0.67 20.50 -30.81
N LEU A 76 1.11 19.53 -31.62
CA LEU A 76 1.56 19.77 -33.00
C LEU A 76 0.44 20.25 -33.93
N ARG A 77 -0.81 19.88 -33.69
CA ARG A 77 -1.96 20.38 -34.46
C ARG A 77 -2.28 21.82 -34.09
N ARG A 78 -2.17 22.19 -32.82
CA ARG A 78 -2.38 23.57 -32.36
C ARG A 78 -1.31 24.53 -32.88
N SER A 79 -0.05 24.09 -32.97
CA SER A 79 1.03 24.91 -33.52
C SER A 79 0.90 25.18 -35.02
N ARG A 80 0.10 24.37 -35.75
CA ARG A 80 -0.14 24.55 -37.18
C ARG A 80 -1.18 25.63 -37.53
N VAL A 81 -1.95 26.11 -36.57
CA VAL A 81 -2.93 27.19 -36.81
C VAL A 81 -2.24 28.54 -37.11
N HIS A 82 -0.95 28.69 -36.74
CA HIS A 82 -0.14 29.86 -37.08
C HIS A 82 0.68 29.72 -38.37
N PHE A 83 0.47 28.66 -39.17
CA PHE A 83 1.20 28.48 -40.42
C PHE A 83 0.52 29.21 -41.59
N LYS A 84 0.98 30.44 -41.82
CA LYS A 84 0.91 31.23 -43.06
C LYS A 84 -0.49 31.68 -43.52
N CYS A 85 -0.95 32.83 -43.01
CA CYS A 85 -1.72 33.74 -43.86
C CYS A 85 -0.75 34.24 -44.94
N ASP A 86 -0.89 33.80 -46.18
CA ASP A 86 -0.10 34.32 -47.28
C ASP A 86 -0.56 35.75 -47.57
N ASN A 87 0.15 36.73 -46.99
CA ASN A 87 -0.10 38.16 -47.25
C ASN A 87 0.33 38.58 -48.67
N SER A 88 0.82 37.67 -49.52
CA SER A 88 1.17 37.96 -50.92
C SER A 88 -0.04 38.23 -51.82
N ALA A 89 -1.27 37.99 -51.35
CA ALA A 89 -2.50 38.31 -52.08
C ALA A 89 -3.05 39.73 -51.79
N LYS A 90 -2.20 40.68 -51.36
CA LYS A 90 -2.57 42.11 -51.39
C LYS A 90 -2.30 42.67 -52.79
N VAL A 91 -3.31 42.60 -53.65
CA VAL A 91 -3.46 43.48 -54.83
C VAL A 91 -4.22 44.72 -54.38
#